data_AF-A0A928FFM5-F1
#
_entry.id   AF-A0A928FFM5-F1
#
_cell.length_a   1.000
_cell.length_b   1.000
_cell.length_c   1.000
_cell.angle_alpha   90.00
_cell.angle_beta   90.00
_cell.angle_gamma   90.00
#
_symmetry.space_group_name_H-M   'P 1'
#
loop_
_entity.id
_entity.type
_entity.pdbx_description
1 polymer ?
#
loop_
_entity_poly.entity_id
_entity_poly.type
_entity_poly.pdbx_seq_one_letter_code
_entity_poly.pdbx_strand_id
1 'polypeptide(L)'
;MKKLYAIMAVISIIVRQVYLPNPFECFGDMAWLYNLIAEPIIHGAAFLLVGTIYRKGSFPALGGFLYLVAYAVVTGILALMGIFSFAWWWVLIIVVAMIAICVLLAKLRRWLDGTTW
;
A
#
# COMPACT_ATOMS: atom_id res chain seq x y z
N MET A 1 -15.27 -14.14 -14.34
CA MET A 1 -14.26 -13.12 -13.95
C MET A 1 -14.83 -11.94 -13.15
N LYS A 2 -15.97 -11.34 -13.51
CA LYS A 2 -16.57 -10.20 -12.75
C LYS A 2 -16.93 -10.52 -11.29
N LYS A 3 -17.43 -11.73 -10.99
CA LYS A 3 -17.79 -12.16 -9.63
C LYS A 3 -16.57 -12.23 -8.70
N LEU A 4 -15.45 -12.80 -9.15
CA LEU A 4 -14.22 -12.90 -8.36
C LEU A 4 -13.62 -11.52 -8.06
N TYR A 5 -13.66 -10.61 -9.05
CA TYR A 5 -13.25 -9.23 -8.84
C TYR A 5 -14.14 -8.50 -7.82
N ALA A 6 -15.46 -8.67 -7.90
CA ALA A 6 -16.39 -8.09 -6.93
C ALA A 6 -16.15 -8.63 -5.51
N ILE A 7 -15.92 -9.95 -5.38
CA ILE A 7 -15.57 -10.58 -4.10
C ILE A 7 -14.27 -9.97 -3.55
N MET A 8 -13.24 -9.84 -4.38
CA MET A 8 -11.97 -9.23 -3.97
C MET A 8 -12.14 -7.77 -3.56
N ALA A 9 -13.01 -7.00 -4.24
CA ALA A 9 -13.30 -5.63 -3.87
C ALA A 9 -13.98 -5.54 -2.48
N VAL A 10 -14.95 -6.41 -2.20
CA VAL A 10 -15.62 -6.49 -0.89
C VAL A 10 -14.62 -6.89 0.20
N ILE A 11 -13.80 -7.92 -0.03
CA ILE A 11 -12.74 -8.34 0.89
C ILE A 11 -11.78 -7.16 1.16
N SER A 12 -11.37 -6.45 0.11
CA SER A 12 -10.48 -5.30 0.24
C SER A 12 -11.08 -4.18 1.09
N ILE A 13 -12.39 -3.93 0.99
CA ILE A 13 -13.07 -2.95 1.83
C ILE A 13 -13.10 -3.43 3.29
N ILE A 14 -13.51 -4.67 3.54
CA ILE A 14 -13.60 -5.22 4.90
C ILE A 14 -12.23 -5.20 5.58
N VAL A 15 -11.18 -5.67 4.90
CA VAL A 15 -9.83 -5.71 5.47
C VAL A 15 -9.34 -4.30 5.81
N ARG A 16 -9.54 -3.31 4.92
CA ARG A 16 -9.09 -1.94 5.17
C ARG A 16 -9.85 -1.24 6.29
N GLN A 17 -11.13 -1.50 6.43
CA GLN A 17 -11.99 -0.80 7.39
C GLN A 17 -12.04 -1.47 8.77
N VAL A 18 -11.88 -2.80 8.83
CA VAL A 18 -12.06 -3.58 10.07
C VAL A 18 -10.75 -4.10 10.65
N TYR A 19 -9.80 -4.49 9.79
CA TYR A 19 -8.58 -5.18 10.23
C TYR A 19 -7.34 -4.31 10.21
N LEU A 20 -7.35 -3.21 9.46
CA LEU A 20 -6.25 -2.27 9.45
C LEU A 20 -6.48 -1.15 10.46
N PRO A 21 -5.57 -0.98 11.44
CA PRO A 21 -5.67 0.11 12.41
C PRO A 21 -5.43 1.46 11.72
N ASN A 22 -5.98 2.52 12.30
CA ASN A 22 -5.67 3.87 11.84
C ASN A 22 -4.20 4.16 12.18
N PRO A 23 -3.33 4.38 11.19
CA PRO A 23 -1.90 4.56 11.44
C PRO A 23 -1.57 5.84 12.23
N PHE A 24 -2.52 6.76 12.35
CA PHE A 24 -2.39 8.03 13.02
C PHE A 24 -3.01 8.04 14.42
N GLU A 25 -3.38 6.87 14.98
CA GLU A 25 -3.96 6.77 16.35
C GLU A 25 -3.11 7.45 17.43
N CYS A 26 -1.79 7.50 17.26
CA CYS A 26 -0.89 8.20 18.18
C CYS A 26 -1.16 9.72 18.31
N PHE A 27 -1.89 10.34 17.39
CA PHE A 27 -2.24 11.77 17.45
C PHE A 27 -3.51 12.06 18.27
N GLY A 28 -4.08 11.05 18.95
CA GLY A 28 -5.24 11.22 19.84
C GLY A 28 -6.45 11.79 19.10
N ASP A 29 -7.04 12.86 19.63
CA ASP A 29 -8.28 13.46 19.10
C ASP A 29 -8.16 13.97 17.65
N MET A 30 -6.94 14.22 17.16
CA MET A 30 -6.69 14.66 15.79
C MET A 30 -6.43 13.50 14.82
N ALA A 31 -6.37 12.26 15.31
CA ALA A 31 -6.06 11.07 14.51
C ALA A 31 -7.03 10.87 13.34
N TRP A 32 -8.31 11.20 13.52
CA TRP A 32 -9.31 11.08 12.46
C TRP A 32 -9.05 12.06 11.31
N LEU A 33 -8.61 13.28 11.61
CA LEU A 33 -8.34 14.33 10.62
C LEU A 33 -7.10 13.98 9.80
N TYR A 34 -6.03 13.53 10.46
CA TYR A 34 -4.83 13.08 9.77
C TYR A 34 -5.11 11.86 8.88
N ASN A 35 -5.88 10.90 9.37
CA ASN A 35 -6.28 9.74 8.57
C ASN A 35 -7.12 10.14 7.36
N LEU A 36 -8.06 11.07 7.51
CA LEU A 36 -8.90 11.57 6.41
C LEU A 36 -8.07 12.21 5.29
N ILE A 37 -7.03 12.97 5.63
CA ILE A 37 -6.13 13.61 4.65
C ILE A 37 -5.17 12.60 4.02
N ALA A 38 -4.65 11.66 4.82
CA ALA A 38 -3.65 10.70 4.39
C ALA A 38 -4.25 9.54 3.58
N GLU A 39 -5.48 9.13 3.85
CA GLU A 39 -6.11 7.96 3.23
C GLU A 39 -6.14 8.04 1.68
N PRO A 40 -6.50 9.18 1.04
CA PRO A 40 -6.37 9.34 -0.41
C PRO A 40 -4.93 9.20 -0.93
N ILE A 41 -3.95 9.68 -0.16
CA ILE A 41 -2.52 9.61 -0.51
C ILE A 41 -2.04 8.16 -0.43
N ILE A 42 -2.41 7.44 0.62
CA ILE A 42 -2.10 6.00 0.80
C ILE A 42 -2.74 5.19 -0.33
N HIS A 43 -3.98 5.50 -0.72
CA HIS A 43 -4.64 4.89 -1.86
C HIS A 43 -3.87 5.11 -3.16
N GLY A 44 -3.47 6.35 -3.43
CA GLY A 44 -2.65 6.70 -4.59
C GLY A 44 -1.32 5.96 -4.61
N ALA A 45 -0.61 5.93 -3.48
CA ALA A 45 0.67 5.24 -3.34
C ALA A 45 0.54 3.73 -3.57
N ALA A 46 -0.44 3.08 -2.95
CA ALA A 46 -0.71 1.65 -3.13
C ALA A 46 -1.05 1.32 -4.60
N PHE A 47 -1.84 2.17 -5.26
CA PHE A 47 -2.18 1.99 -6.67
C PHE A 47 -0.96 2.16 -7.60
N LEU A 48 -0.12 3.17 -7.35
CA LEU A 48 1.12 3.38 -8.11
C LEU A 48 2.09 2.21 -7.95
N LEU A 49 2.29 1.72 -6.72
CA LEU A 49 3.11 0.56 -6.42
C LEU A 49 2.67 -0.66 -7.23
N VAL A 50 1.37 -0.95 -7.21
CA VAL A 50 0.81 -2.10 -7.94
C VAL A 50 0.93 -1.90 -9.44
N GLY A 51 0.74 -0.66 -9.93
CA GLY A 51 0.90 -0.32 -11.34
C GLY A 51 2.31 -0.57 -11.87
N THR A 52 3.34 -0.62 -11.01
CA THR A 52 4.70 -0.96 -11.44
C THR A 52 4.87 -2.44 -11.78
N ILE A 53 4.10 -3.33 -11.15
CA ILE A 53 4.22 -4.80 -11.28
C ILE A 53 3.09 -5.38 -12.13
N TYR A 54 1.87 -4.92 -11.91
CA TYR A 54 0.67 -5.49 -12.48
C TYR A 54 0.23 -4.72 -13.72
N ARG A 55 0.22 -5.42 -14.86
CA ARG A 55 -0.28 -4.87 -16.13
C ARG A 55 -1.82 -4.92 -16.15
N LYS A 56 -2.45 -3.76 -16.33
CA LYS A 56 -3.91 -3.63 -16.44
C LYS A 56 -4.43 -4.52 -17.59
N GLY A 57 -5.42 -5.37 -17.32
CA GLY A 57 -6.08 -6.23 -18.31
C GLY A 57 -5.75 -7.72 -18.28
N SER A 58 -4.80 -8.16 -17.46
CA SER A 58 -4.46 -9.59 -17.33
C SER A 58 -5.41 -10.37 -16.42
N PHE A 59 -5.45 -10.08 -15.12
CA PHE A 59 -6.31 -10.77 -14.14
C PHE A 59 -6.81 -9.83 -13.04
N PRO A 60 -8.02 -9.25 -13.16
CA PRO A 60 -8.49 -8.16 -12.30
C PRO A 60 -8.48 -8.44 -10.80
N ALA A 61 -8.74 -9.68 -10.39
CA ALA A 61 -8.73 -10.05 -8.97
C ALA A 61 -7.32 -10.10 -8.37
N LEU A 62 -6.29 -10.44 -9.17
CA LEU A 62 -4.89 -10.40 -8.73
C LEU A 62 -4.45 -8.94 -8.56
N GLY A 63 -4.85 -8.05 -9.47
CA GLY A 63 -4.60 -6.62 -9.31
C GLY A 63 -5.22 -6.06 -8.03
N GLY A 64 -6.46 -6.44 -7.71
CA GLY A 64 -7.12 -6.06 -6.46
C GLY A 64 -6.45 -6.63 -5.21
N PHE A 65 -5.97 -7.88 -5.27
CA PHE A 65 -5.23 -8.51 -4.19
C PHE A 65 -3.88 -7.81 -3.94
N LEU A 66 -3.09 -7.59 -4.99
CA LEU A 66 -1.80 -6.90 -4.90
C LEU A 66 -1.99 -5.48 -4.35
N TYR A 67 -3.07 -4.81 -4.74
CA TYR A 67 -3.44 -3.52 -4.19
C TYR A 67 -3.74 -3.57 -2.69
N LEU A 68 -4.50 -4.56 -2.24
CA LEU A 68 -4.78 -4.74 -0.82
C LEU A 68 -3.48 -4.97 -0.04
N VAL A 69 -2.56 -5.80 -0.56
CA VAL A 69 -1.26 -6.04 0.07
C VAL A 69 -0.42 -4.77 0.11
N ALA A 70 -0.31 -4.03 -1.00
CA ALA A 70 0.45 -2.78 -1.06
C ALA A 70 -0.12 -1.73 -0.09
N TYR A 71 -1.45 -1.57 -0.07
CA TYR A 71 -2.12 -0.70 0.87
C TYR A 71 -1.84 -1.13 2.31
N ALA A 72 -1.92 -2.43 2.61
CA ALA A 72 -1.69 -2.95 3.95
C ALA A 72 -0.25 -2.73 4.42
N VAL A 73 0.73 -2.89 3.53
CA VAL A 73 2.14 -2.60 3.82
C VAL A 73 2.34 -1.12 4.11
N VAL A 74 1.82 -0.22 3.27
CA VAL A 74 1.98 1.23 3.47
C VAL A 74 1.32 1.67 4.79
N THR A 75 0.09 1.25 5.05
CA THR A 75 -0.62 1.59 6.28
C THR A 75 0.05 0.96 7.52
N GLY A 76 0.50 -0.29 7.44
CA GLY A 76 1.22 -0.95 8.54
C GLY A 76 2.53 -0.26 8.87
N ILE A 77 3.27 0.20 7.85
CA ILE A 77 4.49 1.00 8.03
C ILE A 77 4.16 2.33 8.74
N LEU A 78 3.14 3.04 8.29
CA LEU A 78 2.70 4.30 8.92
C LEU A 78 2.23 4.08 10.37
N ALA A 79 1.53 2.98 10.65
CA ALA A 79 1.09 2.64 12.00
C ALA A 79 2.29 2.37 12.93
N LEU A 80 3.29 1.64 12.44
CA LEU A 80 4.55 1.44 13.16
C LEU A 80 5.24 2.79 13.45
N MET A 81 5.23 3.74 12.51
CA MET A 81 5.77 5.10 12.77
C MET A 81 5.05 5.83 13.88
N GLY A 82 3.72 5.68 13.94
CA GLY A 82 2.90 6.28 14.99
C GLY A 82 3.30 5.80 16.38
N ILE A 83 3.62 4.51 16.53
CA ILE A 83 4.11 3.95 17.79
C ILE A 83 5.43 4.61 18.22
N PHE A 84 6.28 5.02 17.27
CA PHE A 84 7.56 5.69 17.54
C PHE A 84 7.48 7.22 17.55
N SER A 85 6.27 7.80 17.66
CA SER A 85 6.02 9.24 17.72
C SER A 85 6.62 10.04 16.55
N PHE A 86 6.66 9.46 15.34
CA PHE A 86 7.07 10.15 14.11
C PHE A 86 8.41 10.91 14.21
N ALA A 87 9.40 10.38 14.93
CA ALA A 87 10.71 11.04 14.99
C ALA A 87 11.28 11.22 13.57
N TRP A 88 11.77 12.43 13.25
CA TRP A 88 12.02 12.87 11.87
C TRP A 88 12.94 11.93 11.05
N TRP A 89 13.88 11.26 11.71
CA TRP A 89 14.78 10.24 11.16
C TRP A 89 14.04 9.00 10.60
N TRP A 90 12.92 8.60 11.19
CA TRP A 90 12.11 7.46 10.74
C TRP A 90 11.36 7.74 9.44
N VAL A 91 10.94 9.00 9.23
CA VAL A 91 10.33 9.44 7.96
C VAL A 91 11.33 9.25 6.81
N LEU A 92 12.59 9.63 7.01
CA LEU A 92 13.66 9.45 6.03
C LEU A 92 13.91 7.96 5.72
N ILE A 93 14.00 7.11 6.76
CA ILE A 93 14.20 5.66 6.60
C ILE A 93 13.06 5.04 5.79
N ILE A 94 11.83 5.50 5.97
CA ILE A 94 10.64 4.95 5.29
C ILE A 94 10.52 5.44 3.86
N VAL A 95 10.88 6.69 3.58
CA VAL A 95 11.02 7.16 2.19
C VAL A 95 12.08 6.33 1.47
N VAL A 96 13.23 6.07 2.11
CA VAL A 96 14.27 5.20 1.55
C VAL A 96 13.79 3.77 1.39
N ALA A 97 13.06 3.21 2.36
CA ALA A 97 12.50 1.86 2.28
C ALA A 97 11.43 1.75 1.18
N MET A 98 10.57 2.75 1.01
CA MET A 98 9.59 2.82 -0.08
C MET A 98 10.27 2.88 -1.44
N ILE A 99 11.28 3.74 -1.59
CA ILE A 99 12.08 3.82 -2.82
C ILE A 99 12.78 2.47 -3.07
N ALA A 100 13.35 1.86 -2.04
CA ALA A 100 14.00 0.56 -2.14
C ALA A 100 13.01 -0.54 -2.55
N ILE A 101 11.81 -0.57 -1.98
CA ILE A 101 10.73 -1.49 -2.37
C ILE A 101 10.32 -1.25 -3.83
N CYS A 102 10.11 0.00 -4.24
CA CYS A 102 9.83 0.36 -5.64
C CYS A 102 10.94 -0.15 -6.58
N VAL A 103 12.21 0.06 -6.24
CA VAL A 103 13.37 -0.36 -7.03
C VAL A 103 13.48 -1.89 -7.07
N LEU A 104 13.29 -2.57 -5.94
CA LEU A 104 13.33 -4.03 -5.83
C LEU A 104 12.23 -4.65 -6.70
N LEU A 105 11.01 -4.11 -6.63
CA LEU A 105 9.87 -4.55 -7.43
C LEU A 105 10.08 -4.28 -8.92
N ALA A 106 10.63 -3.13 -9.29
CA ALA A 106 11.00 -2.83 -10.67
C ALA A 106 12.07 -3.79 -11.19
N LYS A 107 13.06 -4.14 -10.37
CA LYS A 107 14.12 -5.10 -10.72
C LYS A 107 13.56 -6.52 -10.85
N LEU A 108 12.71 -6.93 -9.92
CA LEU A 108 12.02 -8.22 -9.95
C LEU A 108 11.16 -8.36 -11.21
N ARG A 109 10.40 -7.31 -11.56
CA ARG A 109 9.61 -7.29 -12.79
C ARG A 109 10.49 -7.47 -14.03
N ARG A 110 11.61 -6.72 -14.15
CA ARG A 110 12.53 -6.88 -15.29
C ARG A 110 13.09 -8.30 -15.39
N TRP A 111 13.37 -8.93 -14.24
CA TRP A 111 13.83 -10.32 -14.19
C TRP A 111 12.75 -11.31 -14.66
N LEU A 112 11.49 -11.11 -14.25
CA LEU A 112 10.35 -11.92 -14.69
C LEU A 112 9.99 -11.72 -16.17
N ASP A 113 10.19 -10.52 -16.72
CA ASP A 113 9.91 -10.20 -18.12
C ASP A 113 10.98 -10.75 -19.09
N GLY A 114 12.05 -11.39 -18.59
CA GLY A 114 13.05 -12.10 -19.41
C GLY A 114 13.89 -11.20 -20.34
N THR A 115 13.87 -9.88 -20.14
CA THR A 115 14.63 -8.92 -20.96
C THR A 115 16.07 -8.79 -20.47
N THR A 116 16.87 -9.82 -20.74
CA THR A 116 18.32 -9.73 -20.84
C THR A 116 18.73 -9.69 -22.31
N TRP A 117 18.61 -8.52 -22.96
CA TRP A 117 19.45 -8.03 -24.07
C TRP A 117 19.33 -6.51 -24.12
#